data_AF-A0A4R2ZPI4-F1
#
_entry.id   AF-A0A4R2ZPI4-F1
#
_cell.length_a   1.000
_cell.length_b   1.000
_cell.length_c   1.000
_cell.angle_alpha   90.00
_cell.angle_beta   90.00
_cell.angle_gamma   90.00
#
_symmetry.space_group_name_H-M   'P 1'
#
loop_
_entity.id
_entity.type
_entity.pdbx_description
1 polymer ?
#
loop_
_entity_poly.entity_id
_entity_poly.type
_entity_poly.pdbx_seq_one_letter_code
_entity_poly.pdbx_strand_id
1 'polypeptide(L)'
;MMKHFFTVKASLFTLILALVAVGTIAAAAVMIKKTPVEVIPSIKLENETWYFQGTDSPSNVTNPNLYADSPHPTKSCGVPQTICSIDAPEDPLNPGHPKMDELVSGTETVAHRIEAALANSKTENETVTAFREY
;
A
#
# COMPACT_ATOMS: atom_id res chain seq x y z
N MET A 1 -30.60 -78.01 -9.27
CA MET A 1 -29.90 -77.96 -7.97
C MET A 1 -28.44 -77.58 -8.28
N MET A 2 -27.85 -76.42 -8.03
CA MET A 2 -28.14 -75.19 -7.28
C MET A 2 -27.72 -73.99 -8.17
N LYS A 3 -28.60 -72.98 -8.32
CA LYS A 3 -28.32 -71.69 -9.00
C LYS A 3 -28.19 -70.57 -7.94
N HIS A 4 -27.14 -70.51 -7.13
CA HIS A 4 -27.07 -69.46 -6.09
C HIS A 4 -25.69 -68.91 -5.71
N PHE A 5 -24.64 -69.07 -6.54
CA PHE A 5 -23.29 -68.56 -6.18
C PHE A 5 -22.77 -67.35 -6.96
N PHE A 6 -23.49 -66.82 -7.95
CA PHE A 6 -23.01 -65.68 -8.75
C PHE A 6 -23.66 -64.32 -8.44
N THR A 7 -24.65 -64.26 -7.55
CA THR A 7 -25.41 -63.00 -7.32
C THR A 7 -24.87 -62.16 -6.16
N VAL A 8 -24.06 -62.72 -5.25
CA VAL A 8 -23.65 -62.00 -4.02
C VAL A 8 -22.42 -61.10 -4.23
N LYS A 9 -21.54 -61.39 -5.20
CA LYS A 9 -20.30 -60.60 -5.42
C LYS A 9 -20.50 -59.34 -6.26
N ALA A 10 -21.55 -59.28 -7.09
CA ALA A 10 -21.90 -58.08 -7.82
C ALA A 10 -22.52 -56.99 -6.92
N SER A 11 -23.01 -57.35 -5.72
CA SER A 11 -23.70 -56.42 -4.81
C SER A 11 -22.75 -55.58 -3.94
N LEU A 12 -21.53 -56.04 -3.69
CA LEU A 12 -20.58 -55.33 -2.81
C LEU A 12 -19.92 -54.14 -3.52
N PHE A 13 -19.56 -54.31 -4.80
CA PHE A 13 -18.92 -53.25 -5.59
C PHE A 13 -19.87 -52.08 -5.87
N THR A 14 -21.15 -52.33 -6.13
CA THR A 14 -22.15 -51.28 -6.34
C THR A 14 -22.44 -50.51 -5.06
N LEU A 15 -22.39 -51.17 -3.88
CA LEU A 15 -22.56 -50.51 -2.59
C LEU A 15 -21.38 -49.57 -2.25
N ILE A 16 -20.14 -50.00 -2.55
CA ILE A 16 -18.93 -49.18 -2.32
C ILE A 16 -18.92 -47.96 -3.25
N LEU A 17 -19.27 -48.11 -4.54
CA LEU A 17 -19.39 -46.97 -5.45
C LEU A 17 -20.47 -45.96 -5.00
N ALA A 18 -21.59 -46.45 -4.46
CA ALA A 18 -22.65 -45.58 -3.95
C ALA A 18 -22.22 -44.79 -2.70
N LEU A 19 -21.42 -45.39 -1.81
CA LEU A 19 -20.89 -44.71 -0.61
C LEU A 19 -19.84 -43.63 -0.93
N VAL A 20 -18.99 -43.84 -1.94
CA VAL A 20 -18.00 -42.84 -2.37
C VAL A 20 -18.67 -41.60 -3.01
N ALA A 21 -19.79 -41.79 -3.73
CA ALA A 21 -20.51 -40.69 -4.38
C ALA A 21 -21.21 -39.73 -3.41
N VAL A 22 -21.55 -40.17 -2.20
CA VAL A 22 -22.21 -39.33 -1.17
C VAL A 22 -21.18 -38.58 -0.30
N GLY A 23 -19.91 -39.02 -0.30
CA GLY A 23 -18.87 -38.49 0.60
C GLY A 23 -18.17 -37.19 0.18
N THR A 24 -18.44 -36.65 -1.01
CA THR A 24 -17.67 -35.50 -1.55
C THR A 24 -18.34 -34.14 -1.38
N ILE A 25 -19.55 -34.06 -0.84
CA ILE A 25 -20.33 -32.80 -0.75
C ILE A 25 -20.47 -32.29 0.70
N ALA A 26 -19.43 -32.44 1.52
CA ALA A 26 -19.43 -31.88 2.89
C ALA A 26 -18.15 -31.12 3.28
N ALA A 27 -17.15 -31.05 2.40
CA ALA A 27 -15.87 -30.39 2.72
C ALA A 27 -15.69 -28.98 2.12
N ALA A 28 -16.54 -28.56 1.18
CA ALA A 28 -16.40 -27.23 0.54
C ALA A 28 -17.24 -26.12 1.20
N ALA A 29 -18.28 -26.47 1.99
CA ALA A 29 -19.17 -25.49 2.61
C ALA A 29 -18.67 -24.96 3.98
N VAL A 30 -17.67 -25.62 4.60
CA VAL A 30 -17.19 -25.27 5.96
C VAL A 30 -15.91 -24.41 5.93
N MET A 31 -15.25 -24.23 4.78
CA MET A 31 -14.05 -23.39 4.64
C MET A 31 -14.25 -22.14 3.78
N ILE A 32 -15.47 -21.61 3.71
CA ILE A 32 -15.69 -20.21 3.35
C ILE A 32 -16.17 -19.47 4.59
N LYS A 33 -15.38 -19.57 5.68
CA LYS A 33 -15.35 -18.47 6.62
C LYS A 33 -14.67 -17.35 5.85
N LYS A 34 -15.45 -16.48 5.19
CA LYS A 34 -15.00 -15.14 4.86
C LYS A 34 -14.58 -14.56 6.20
N THR A 35 -13.30 -14.70 6.55
CA THR A 35 -12.68 -13.75 7.45
C THR A 35 -13.06 -12.41 6.82
N PRO A 36 -13.86 -11.56 7.50
CA PRO A 36 -13.90 -10.19 7.08
C PRO A 36 -12.42 -9.79 7.08
N VAL A 37 -11.89 -9.51 5.89
CA VAL A 37 -10.70 -8.69 5.80
C VAL A 37 -11.15 -7.46 6.56
N GLU A 38 -10.67 -7.34 7.78
CA GLU A 38 -10.83 -6.16 8.58
C GLU A 38 -10.16 -5.11 7.71
N VAL A 39 -10.99 -4.38 6.96
CA VAL A 39 -10.56 -3.16 6.31
C VAL A 39 -10.21 -2.30 7.50
N ILE A 40 -8.95 -2.36 7.92
CA ILE A 40 -8.38 -1.35 8.78
C ILE A 40 -8.76 -0.07 8.05
N PRO A 41 -9.67 0.75 8.59
CA PRO A 41 -9.96 2.02 7.97
C PRO A 41 -8.59 2.65 7.77
N SER A 42 -8.22 2.89 6.51
CA SER A 42 -7.01 3.64 6.18
C SER A 42 -7.08 4.85 7.09
N ILE A 43 -6.26 4.85 8.14
CA ILE A 43 -6.12 6.01 8.99
C ILE A 43 -5.55 6.99 8.00
N LYS A 44 -6.43 7.84 7.48
CA LYS A 44 -6.04 8.88 6.54
C LYS A 44 -5.22 9.82 7.41
N LEU A 45 -3.91 9.56 7.46
CA LEU A 45 -2.99 10.46 8.15
C LEU A 45 -3.22 11.83 7.50
N GLU A 46 -3.50 12.83 8.34
CA GLU A 46 -3.73 14.16 7.84
C GLU A 46 -2.42 14.68 7.26
N ASN A 47 -2.48 15.22 6.04
CA ASN A 47 -1.32 15.85 5.45
C ASN A 47 -1.07 17.16 6.18
N GLU A 48 0.20 17.45 6.40
CA GLU A 48 0.67 18.75 6.82
C GLU A 48 1.77 19.25 5.88
N THR A 49 2.02 20.55 5.91
CA THR A 49 3.01 21.18 5.05
C THR A 49 4.37 21.13 5.71
N TRP A 50 5.33 20.54 5.00
CA TRP A 50 6.71 20.42 5.41
C TRP A 50 7.60 21.28 4.53
N TYR A 51 8.53 22.00 5.15
CA TYR A 51 9.48 22.86 4.46
C TYR A 51 10.84 22.18 4.40
N PHE A 52 11.37 22.03 3.19
CA PHE A 52 12.72 21.53 2.99
C PHE A 52 13.72 22.49 3.65
N GLN A 53 14.73 21.95 4.31
CA GLN A 53 15.80 22.66 5.02
C GLN A 53 17.19 22.31 4.46
N GLY A 54 17.26 21.33 3.56
CA GLY A 54 18.51 20.87 2.97
C GLY A 54 19.17 21.85 2.00
N THR A 55 20.35 21.46 1.54
CA THR A 55 21.04 22.05 0.39
C THR A 55 20.43 21.55 -0.92
N ASP A 56 20.60 22.32 -1.99
CA ASP A 56 20.05 22.03 -3.32
C ASP A 56 20.78 20.85 -3.97
N SER A 57 20.54 19.64 -3.47
CA SER A 57 21.03 18.39 -4.06
C SER A 57 19.86 17.41 -4.25
N PRO A 58 19.70 16.81 -5.44
CA PRO A 58 18.65 15.82 -5.69
C PRO A 58 18.79 14.56 -4.83
N SER A 59 19.99 14.27 -4.30
CA SER A 59 20.20 13.15 -3.36
C SER A 59 19.56 13.35 -1.99
N ASN A 60 19.16 14.58 -1.66
CA ASN A 60 18.78 14.99 -0.32
C ASN A 60 17.27 15.18 -0.16
N VAL A 61 16.54 15.34 -1.26
CA VAL A 61 15.12 15.75 -1.27
C VAL A 61 14.16 14.68 -0.76
N THR A 62 14.58 13.43 -0.64
CA THR A 62 13.78 12.34 -0.05
C THR A 62 14.21 12.01 1.38
N ASN A 63 15.17 12.74 1.95
CA ASN A 63 15.58 12.55 3.33
C ASN A 63 14.61 13.28 4.28
N PRO A 64 13.85 12.56 5.12
CA PRO A 64 12.87 13.17 6.02
C PRO A 64 13.50 14.10 7.08
N ASN A 65 14.78 13.91 7.40
CA ASN A 65 15.51 14.76 8.36
C ASN A 65 15.83 16.16 7.82
N LEU A 66 15.58 16.41 6.53
CA LEU A 66 15.78 17.70 5.90
C LEU A 66 14.47 18.45 5.71
N TYR A 67 13.45 18.13 6.50
CA TYR A 67 12.17 18.81 6.51
C TYR A 67 11.83 19.30 7.91
N ALA A 68 11.11 20.41 8.00
CA ALA A 68 10.61 20.97 9.24
C ALA A 68 9.19 21.54 9.06
N ASP A 69 8.49 21.74 10.17
CA ASP A 69 7.14 22.31 10.28
C ASP A 69 7.08 23.82 10.01
N SER A 70 8.23 24.46 9.80
CA SER A 70 8.34 25.91 9.65
C SER A 70 9.26 26.29 8.47
N PRO A 71 8.96 27.41 7.77
CA PRO A 71 9.75 27.85 6.64
C PRO A 71 11.22 28.09 6.98
N HIS A 72 12.12 27.85 6.02
CA HIS A 72 13.53 28.18 6.18
C HIS A 72 13.71 29.70 6.37
N PRO A 73 14.42 30.18 7.41
CA PRO A 73 14.42 31.59 7.80
C PRO A 73 15.03 32.54 6.75
N THR A 74 15.94 32.03 5.91
CA THR A 74 16.68 32.84 4.91
C THR A 74 16.43 32.43 3.45
N LYS A 75 15.54 31.48 3.17
CA LYS A 75 15.33 30.95 1.82
C LYS A 75 13.84 30.94 1.48
N SER A 76 13.41 31.79 0.55
CA SER A 76 12.02 31.87 0.09
C SER A 76 11.64 30.73 -0.87
N CYS A 77 10.34 30.42 -0.91
CA CYS A 77 9.74 29.60 -1.96
C CYS A 77 9.31 30.48 -3.15
N GLY A 78 9.65 30.10 -4.38
CA GLY A 78 9.26 30.75 -5.62
C GLY A 78 9.95 30.11 -6.85
N VAL A 79 10.25 30.89 -7.91
CA VAL A 79 10.71 30.41 -9.25
C VAL A 79 11.77 29.28 -9.20
N PRO A 80 11.62 28.17 -9.95
CA PRO A 80 12.06 26.84 -9.49
C PRO A 80 13.56 26.48 -9.62
N GLN A 81 14.22 26.25 -8.47
CA GLN A 81 15.57 25.68 -8.38
C GLN A 81 15.62 24.28 -7.73
N THR A 82 14.92 24.07 -6.61
CA THR A 82 14.82 22.82 -5.82
C THR A 82 13.48 22.75 -5.07
N ILE A 83 13.16 21.64 -4.40
CA ILE A 83 11.96 21.52 -3.54
C ILE A 83 11.99 22.57 -2.41
N CYS A 84 10.89 23.28 -2.22
CA CYS A 84 10.70 24.18 -1.08
C CYS A 84 9.78 23.58 -0.03
N SER A 85 8.61 23.09 -0.44
CA SER A 85 7.65 22.49 0.46
C SER A 85 6.96 21.28 -0.14
N ILE A 86 6.52 20.39 0.73
CA ILE A 86 5.70 19.23 0.40
C ILE A 86 4.49 19.16 1.32
N ASP A 87 3.40 18.56 0.85
CA ASP A 87 2.29 18.11 1.68
C ASP A 87 2.40 16.59 1.84
N ALA A 88 2.63 16.17 3.08
CA ALA A 88 2.82 14.77 3.44
C ALA A 88 2.35 14.53 4.89
N PRO A 89 1.93 13.31 5.22
CA PRO A 89 1.58 12.99 6.60
C PRO A 89 2.82 12.86 7.48
N GLU A 90 2.66 13.06 8.79
CA GLU A 90 3.69 12.79 9.79
C GLU A 90 4.02 11.29 9.86
N ASP A 91 5.30 10.96 10.10
CA ASP A 91 5.74 9.60 10.39
C ASP A 91 5.43 9.24 11.86
N PRO A 92 4.51 8.29 12.13
CA PRO A 92 4.19 7.88 13.49
C PRO A 92 5.36 7.19 14.21
N LEU A 93 6.37 6.73 13.48
CA LEU A 93 7.59 6.12 14.03
C LEU A 93 8.73 7.13 14.20
N ASN A 94 8.63 8.29 13.57
CA ASN A 94 9.62 9.37 13.64
C ASN A 94 8.92 10.75 13.71
N PRO A 95 8.33 11.10 14.87
CA PRO A 95 7.60 12.36 15.03
C PRO A 95 8.45 13.59 14.70
N GLY A 96 7.82 14.61 14.13
CA GLY A 96 8.49 15.81 13.61
C GLY A 96 9.11 15.62 12.22
N HIS A 97 8.76 14.54 11.52
CA HIS A 97 9.23 14.27 10.16
C HIS A 97 8.12 13.75 9.25
N PRO A 98 8.19 14.04 7.93
CA PRO A 98 7.24 13.51 6.96
C PRO A 98 7.45 12.01 6.73
N LYS A 99 6.35 11.30 6.54
CA LYS A 99 6.32 9.89 6.18
C LYS A 99 6.55 9.68 4.69
N MET A 100 7.82 9.50 4.31
CA MET A 100 8.25 9.43 2.91
C MET A 100 7.76 8.19 2.14
N ASP A 101 7.41 7.12 2.84
CA ASP A 101 6.94 5.86 2.27
C ASP A 101 5.41 5.76 2.19
N GLU A 102 4.67 6.77 2.65
CA GLU A 102 3.20 6.78 2.61
C GLU A 102 2.67 6.88 1.18
N LEU A 103 1.61 6.11 0.89
CA LEU A 103 0.94 6.12 -0.41
C LEU A 103 -0.04 7.28 -0.49
N VAL A 104 0.28 8.30 -1.28
CA VAL A 104 -0.50 9.56 -1.38
C VAL A 104 -1.44 9.62 -2.59
N SER A 105 -1.13 8.87 -3.66
CA SER A 105 -2.00 8.74 -4.85
C SER A 105 -2.45 7.29 -5.09
N GLY A 106 -2.47 6.48 -4.03
CA GLY A 106 -2.85 5.05 -4.05
C GLY A 106 -1.86 4.13 -4.76
N THR A 107 -0.88 4.67 -5.49
CA THR A 107 0.10 3.92 -6.29
C THR A 107 1.54 4.42 -6.14
N GLU A 108 1.73 5.66 -5.68
CA GLU A 108 3.03 6.31 -5.53
C GLU A 108 3.23 6.77 -4.09
N THR A 109 4.47 6.64 -3.61
CA THR A 109 4.88 7.15 -2.31
C THR A 109 5.18 8.65 -2.37
N VAL A 110 5.18 9.32 -1.21
CA VAL A 110 5.64 10.72 -1.09
C VAL A 110 7.02 10.91 -1.74
N ALA A 111 7.99 10.04 -1.43
CA ALA A 111 9.34 10.10 -2.00
C ALA A 111 9.33 10.02 -3.54
N HIS A 112 8.54 9.11 -4.11
CA HIS A 112 8.47 8.94 -5.57
C HIS A 112 7.88 10.18 -6.24
N ARG A 113 6.85 10.81 -5.64
CA ARG A 113 6.27 12.04 -6.19
C ARG A 113 7.20 13.24 -6.11
N ILE A 114 8.07 13.30 -5.11
CA ILE A 114 9.14 14.30 -5.00
C ILE A 114 10.14 14.13 -6.14
N GLU A 115 10.62 12.91 -6.37
CA GLU A 115 11.57 12.59 -7.44
C GLU A 115 10.96 12.88 -8.82
N ALA A 116 9.70 12.50 -9.03
CA ALA A 116 8.96 12.78 -10.26
C ALA A 116 8.79 14.27 -10.52
N ALA A 117 8.50 15.07 -9.49
CA ALA A 117 8.38 16.52 -9.60
C ALA A 117 9.70 17.14 -10.08
N LEU A 118 10.84 16.70 -9.53
CA LEU A 118 12.17 17.14 -9.92
C LEU A 118 12.55 16.71 -11.34
N ALA A 119 12.27 15.46 -11.70
CA ALA A 119 12.57 14.91 -13.02
C ALA A 119 11.75 15.58 -14.14
N ASN A 120 10.49 15.96 -13.84
CA ASN A 120 9.58 16.61 -14.79
C ASN A 120 9.73 18.13 -14.81
N SER A 121 10.96 18.61 -15.01
CA SER A 121 11.25 20.05 -15.14
C SER A 121 10.79 20.89 -13.94
N LYS A 122 10.79 20.32 -12.73
CA LYS A 122 10.35 21.00 -11.49
C LYS A 122 8.88 21.43 -11.56
N THR A 123 8.01 20.47 -11.90
CA THR A 123 6.55 20.68 -11.93
C THR A 123 5.94 20.29 -10.59
N GLU A 124 5.12 21.18 -10.02
CA GLU A 124 4.37 20.93 -8.79
C GLU A 124 3.34 19.80 -8.97
N ASN A 125 2.99 19.14 -7.87
CA ASN A 125 1.94 18.12 -7.83
C ASN A 125 1.25 18.13 -6.45
N GLU A 126 0.34 17.20 -6.18
CA GLU A 126 -0.41 17.22 -4.90
C GLU A 126 0.48 16.94 -3.67
N THR A 127 1.73 16.52 -3.88
CA THR A 127 2.74 16.32 -2.84
C THR A 127 3.76 17.45 -2.84
N VAL A 128 4.33 17.85 -3.97
CA VAL A 128 5.28 18.96 -4.05
C VAL A 128 4.52 20.25 -4.32
N THR A 129 4.41 21.08 -3.28
CA THR A 129 3.57 22.28 -3.29
C THR A 129 4.30 23.56 -3.70
N ALA A 130 5.63 23.58 -3.60
CA ALA A 130 6.44 24.70 -4.09
C ALA A 130 7.91 24.34 -4.32
N PHE A 131 8.58 25.12 -5.17
CA PHE A 131 10.04 25.11 -5.38
C PHE A 131 10.70 26.40 -4.83
N ARG A 132 12.04 26.46 -4.68
CA ARG A 132 12.81 27.63 -4.18
C ARG A 132 13.34 28.55 -5.28
N GLU A 133 13.48 29.84 -4.96
CA GLU A 133 14.15 30.89 -5.75
C GLU A 133 15.67 30.97 -5.53
N TYR A 134 16.38 31.55 -6.51
CA TYR A 134 17.69 32.19 -6.29
C TYR A 134 17.55 33.72 -6.27
#